data_AF-F5LPZ3-F1
#
_entry.id   AF-F5LPZ3-F1
#
_cell.length_a   1.000
_cell.length_b   1.000
_cell.length_c   1.000
_cell.angle_alpha   90.00
_cell.angle_beta   90.00
_cell.angle_gamma   90.00
#
_symmetry.space_group_name_H-M   'P 1'
#
loop_
_entity.id
_entity.type
_entity.pdbx_description
1 polymer ?
#
loop_
_entity_poly.entity_id
_entity_poly.type
_entity_poly.pdbx_seq_one_letter_code
_entity_poly.pdbx_strand_id
1 'polypeptide(L)'
;MSKKQFIARWNDAQIAEANRALAAVTGKSNLHKKERLFPSSPFGQTAAGLEDFRGVELTETIQYLTVQGVDLSYARFAEAASLNTSTFTNCGFNMIKLDSRYVTREFSRCSFRGAKLNNARISERFEDCDFTGSNLSKAIANDVSFIRCRFSDVNFRGAMFMYCRFEECSFEGAVFHNGSLAGSRFTGETDLLPVWGNTILDGVKVNGERLA
;
A
#
# COMPACT_ATOMS: atom_id res chain seq x y z
N MET A 1 3.55 -21.70 0.88
CA MET A 1 3.11 -21.80 -0.54
C MET A 1 3.82 -20.71 -1.34
N SER A 2 4.21 -21.01 -2.58
CA SER A 2 4.72 -20.02 -3.53
C SER A 2 3.60 -19.16 -4.11
N LYS A 3 3.94 -18.01 -4.72
CA LYS A 3 2.99 -17.16 -5.45
C LYS A 3 2.13 -17.96 -6.45
N LYS A 4 2.75 -18.85 -7.22
CA LYS A 4 2.05 -19.67 -8.23
C LYS A 4 0.99 -20.58 -7.59
N GLN A 5 1.31 -21.15 -6.42
CA GLN A 5 0.38 -22.01 -5.68
C GLN A 5 -0.81 -21.21 -5.11
N PHE A 6 -0.57 -20.01 -4.58
CA PHE A 6 -1.66 -19.16 -4.09
C PHE A 6 -2.62 -18.73 -5.20
N ILE A 7 -2.12 -18.43 -6.39
CA ILE A 7 -2.98 -18.07 -7.53
C ILE A 7 -3.74 -19.31 -8.02
N ALA A 8 -3.05 -20.44 -8.21
CA ALA A 8 -3.65 -21.64 -8.82
C ALA A 8 -4.69 -22.35 -7.94
N ARG A 9 -4.81 -22.02 -6.65
CA ARG A 9 -5.81 -22.61 -5.76
C ARG A 9 -7.22 -22.04 -5.99
N TRP A 10 -7.33 -20.87 -6.62
CA TRP A 10 -8.60 -20.25 -6.96
C TRP A 10 -9.14 -20.85 -8.25
N ASN A 11 -10.39 -21.30 -8.23
CA ASN A 11 -11.12 -21.65 -9.45
C ASN A 11 -12.01 -20.48 -9.93
N ASP A 12 -12.47 -20.56 -11.19
CA ASP A 12 -13.24 -19.48 -11.82
C ASP A 12 -14.53 -19.14 -11.06
N ALA A 13 -15.22 -20.15 -10.50
CA ALA A 13 -16.45 -19.94 -9.75
C ALA A 13 -16.19 -19.17 -8.43
N GLN A 14 -15.10 -19.50 -7.73
CA GLN A 14 -14.67 -18.79 -6.51
C GLN A 14 -14.24 -17.36 -6.80
N ILE A 15 -13.50 -17.12 -7.89
CA ILE A 15 -13.10 -15.77 -8.32
C ILE A 15 -14.34 -14.94 -8.65
N ALA A 16 -15.28 -15.51 -9.42
CA ALA A 16 -16.51 -14.84 -9.79
C ALA A 16 -17.36 -14.50 -8.56
N GLU A 17 -17.46 -15.41 -7.58
CA GLU A 17 -18.17 -15.15 -6.34
C GLU A 17 -17.51 -14.07 -5.48
N ALA A 18 -16.19 -14.12 -5.29
CA ALA A 18 -15.46 -13.09 -4.55
C ALA A 18 -15.69 -11.69 -5.14
N ASN A 19 -15.67 -11.57 -6.47
CA ASN A 19 -15.93 -10.30 -7.16
C ASN A 19 -17.39 -9.87 -7.05
N ARG A 20 -18.37 -10.77 -7.20
CA ARG A 20 -19.79 -10.45 -6.97
C ARG A 20 -20.05 -9.97 -5.55
N ALA A 21 -19.50 -10.66 -4.56
CA ALA A 21 -19.65 -10.30 -3.15
C ALA A 21 -19.00 -8.95 -2.84
N LEU A 22 -17.81 -8.67 -3.40
CA LEU A 22 -17.14 -7.38 -3.26
C LEU A 22 -17.94 -6.25 -3.94
N ALA A 23 -18.46 -6.48 -5.15
CA ALA A 23 -19.30 -5.52 -5.88
C ALA A 23 -20.55 -5.09 -5.08
N ALA A 24 -21.12 -6.01 -4.29
CA ALA A 24 -22.31 -5.72 -3.49
C ALA A 24 -22.06 -4.72 -2.35
N VAL A 25 -20.81 -4.59 -1.89
CA VAL A 25 -20.45 -3.78 -0.72
C VAL A 25 -19.59 -2.56 -1.05
N THR A 26 -18.86 -2.55 -2.17
CA THR A 26 -17.92 -1.49 -2.57
C THR A 26 -18.58 -0.37 -3.40
N GLY A 27 -18.06 0.87 -3.35
CA GLY A 27 -18.49 1.96 -4.25
C GLY A 27 -19.27 3.11 -3.61
N LYS A 28 -19.45 4.20 -4.37
CA LYS A 28 -20.09 5.44 -3.90
C LYS A 28 -21.54 5.24 -3.46
N SER A 29 -22.29 4.41 -4.19
CA SER A 29 -23.69 4.06 -3.84
C SER A 29 -23.81 3.44 -2.45
N ASN A 30 -22.71 2.89 -1.91
CA ASN A 30 -22.67 2.22 -0.62
C ASN A 30 -22.29 3.14 0.55
N LEU A 31 -22.08 4.45 0.32
CA LEU A 31 -21.69 5.41 1.37
C LEU A 31 -22.71 5.54 2.53
N HIS A 32 -24.00 5.33 2.25
CA HIS A 32 -25.07 5.48 3.24
C HIS A 32 -25.42 4.19 4.00
N LYS A 33 -24.78 3.06 3.68
CA LYS A 33 -25.03 1.78 4.36
C LYS A 33 -24.22 1.72 5.66
N LYS A 34 -24.91 1.43 6.79
CA LYS A 34 -24.34 1.49 8.14
C LYS A 34 -23.27 0.43 8.42
N GLU A 35 -23.40 -0.79 7.89
CA GLU A 35 -22.41 -1.85 8.04
C GLU A 35 -22.08 -2.48 6.69
N ARG A 36 -20.78 -2.57 6.40
CA ARG A 36 -20.23 -3.11 5.15
C ARG A 36 -19.07 -4.01 5.52
N LEU A 37 -19.37 -5.29 5.69
CA LEU A 37 -18.35 -6.29 5.97
C LEU A 37 -17.64 -6.66 4.67
N PHE A 38 -16.32 -6.85 4.76
CA PHE A 38 -15.57 -7.43 3.66
C PHE A 38 -16.06 -8.88 3.44
N PRO A 39 -16.15 -9.38 2.20
CA PRO A 39 -16.63 -10.73 1.92
C PRO A 39 -15.80 -11.81 2.64
N SER A 40 -16.43 -12.96 2.91
CA SER A 40 -15.73 -14.15 3.40
C SER A 40 -14.98 -14.86 2.28
N SER A 41 -13.86 -15.48 2.63
CA SER A 41 -13.02 -16.29 1.78
C SER A 41 -13.46 -17.76 1.82
N PRO A 42 -13.44 -18.49 0.70
CA PRO A 42 -13.66 -19.94 0.70
C PRO A 42 -12.51 -20.72 1.37
N PHE A 43 -11.43 -20.05 1.77
CA PHE A 43 -10.26 -20.64 2.42
C PHE A 43 -10.18 -20.36 3.92
N GLY A 44 -11.18 -19.65 4.48
CA GLY A 44 -11.21 -19.25 5.88
C GLY A 44 -10.06 -18.31 6.24
N GLN A 45 -9.47 -18.51 7.41
CA GLN A 45 -8.42 -17.65 7.94
C GLN A 45 -7.02 -18.25 7.81
N THR A 46 -6.03 -17.38 7.62
CA THR A 46 -4.61 -17.70 7.75
C THR A 46 -4.25 -18.06 9.18
N ALA A 47 -3.04 -18.63 9.39
CA ALA A 47 -2.51 -18.88 10.73
C ALA A 47 -2.38 -17.61 11.60
N ALA A 48 -2.32 -16.43 10.98
CA ALA A 48 -2.29 -15.14 11.67
C ALA A 48 -3.70 -14.58 11.97
N GLY A 49 -4.77 -15.37 11.72
CA GLY A 49 -6.16 -14.97 11.94
C GLY A 49 -6.72 -14.01 10.89
N LEU A 50 -6.01 -13.78 9.78
CA LEU A 50 -6.46 -12.91 8.69
C LEU A 50 -7.33 -13.69 7.70
N GLU A 51 -8.43 -13.11 7.21
CA GLU A 51 -9.26 -13.69 6.16
C GLU A 51 -8.43 -13.92 4.89
N ASP A 52 -8.36 -15.16 4.40
CA ASP A 52 -7.35 -15.60 3.44
C ASP A 52 -7.81 -15.36 1.98
N PHE A 53 -7.58 -14.15 1.48
CA PHE A 53 -7.79 -13.79 0.08
C PHE A 53 -6.52 -13.93 -0.78
N ARG A 54 -5.49 -14.63 -0.30
CA ARG A 54 -4.19 -14.63 -0.98
C ARG A 54 -4.28 -15.20 -2.38
N GLY A 55 -3.66 -14.49 -3.33
CA GLY A 55 -3.60 -14.89 -4.74
C GLY A 55 -4.86 -14.65 -5.56
N VAL A 56 -5.92 -14.06 -4.98
CA VAL A 56 -7.16 -13.75 -5.69
C VAL A 56 -6.93 -12.75 -6.83
N GLU A 57 -7.71 -12.88 -7.91
CA GLU A 57 -7.84 -11.83 -8.92
C GLU A 57 -9.14 -11.04 -8.70
N LEU A 58 -9.01 -9.73 -8.49
CA LEU A 58 -10.13 -8.82 -8.26
C LEU A 58 -10.33 -7.92 -9.47
N THR A 59 -11.57 -7.84 -9.95
CA THR A 59 -12.04 -6.89 -10.97
C THR A 59 -12.68 -5.67 -10.36
N GLU A 60 -13.10 -5.76 -9.10
CA GLU A 60 -13.72 -4.65 -8.37
C GLU A 60 -12.70 -3.81 -7.61
N THR A 61 -12.87 -2.49 -7.67
CA THR A 61 -12.12 -1.59 -6.79
C THR A 61 -12.62 -1.76 -5.36
N ILE A 62 -11.71 -1.88 -4.39
CA ILE A 62 -12.07 -1.82 -2.96
C ILE A 62 -12.14 -0.33 -2.61
N GLN A 63 -13.36 0.21 -2.57
CA GLN A 63 -13.59 1.64 -2.37
C GLN A 63 -14.70 1.98 -1.40
N TYR A 64 -14.43 3.03 -0.60
CA TYR A 64 -15.28 3.51 0.48
C TYR A 64 -15.50 2.51 1.61
N LEU A 65 -14.62 1.53 1.77
CA LEU A 65 -14.75 0.49 2.78
C LEU A 65 -13.82 0.72 3.98
N THR A 66 -14.21 0.16 5.12
CA THR A 66 -13.32 -0.06 6.25
C THR A 66 -13.08 -1.56 6.32
N VAL A 67 -11.83 -1.97 6.10
CA VAL A 67 -11.44 -3.38 5.99
C VAL A 67 -10.46 -3.72 7.10
N GLN A 68 -10.74 -4.77 7.85
CA GLN A 68 -9.90 -5.21 8.95
C GLN A 68 -9.56 -6.68 8.83
N GLY A 69 -8.30 -7.03 9.04
CA GLY A 69 -7.90 -8.43 9.20
C GLY A 69 -7.99 -9.26 7.92
N VAL A 70 -7.68 -8.69 6.75
CA VAL A 70 -7.75 -9.40 5.46
C VAL A 70 -6.35 -9.56 4.87
N ASP A 71 -6.02 -10.76 4.39
CA ASP A 71 -4.77 -11.03 3.68
C ASP A 71 -4.99 -11.13 2.16
N LEU A 72 -4.67 -10.04 1.46
CA LEU A 72 -4.64 -9.90 0.00
C LEU A 72 -3.23 -10.10 -0.57
N SER A 73 -2.32 -10.75 0.17
CA SER A 73 -0.98 -11.03 -0.34
C SER A 73 -1.05 -11.82 -1.66
N TYR A 74 -0.17 -11.51 -2.60
CA TYR A 74 -0.14 -12.06 -3.96
C TYR A 74 -1.37 -11.75 -4.83
N ALA A 75 -2.36 -10.99 -4.35
CA ALA A 75 -3.54 -10.63 -5.13
C ALA A 75 -3.18 -9.77 -6.35
N ARG A 76 -4.08 -9.79 -7.33
CA ARG A 76 -3.98 -9.04 -8.58
C ARG A 76 -5.26 -8.26 -8.80
N PHE A 77 -5.11 -7.05 -9.31
CA PHE A 77 -6.24 -6.20 -9.69
C PHE A 77 -6.29 -6.03 -11.21
N ALA A 78 -7.33 -6.58 -11.82
CA ALA A 78 -7.59 -6.47 -13.25
C ALA A 78 -8.04 -5.04 -13.62
N GLU A 79 -7.87 -4.68 -14.89
CA GLU A 79 -8.31 -3.38 -15.42
C GLU A 79 -7.82 -2.17 -14.60
N ALA A 80 -8.72 -1.32 -14.12
CA ALA A 80 -8.41 -0.17 -13.26
C ALA A 80 -8.69 -0.43 -11.78
N ALA A 81 -9.00 -1.68 -11.39
CA ALA A 81 -9.32 -2.03 -10.02
C ALA A 81 -8.15 -1.69 -9.07
N SER A 82 -8.48 -1.18 -7.89
CA SER A 82 -7.48 -0.59 -6.99
C SER A 82 -7.94 -0.56 -5.53
N LEU A 83 -7.11 0.01 -4.64
CA LEU A 83 -7.42 0.24 -3.23
C LEU A 83 -7.69 1.74 -3.05
N ASN A 84 -8.93 2.17 -3.26
CA ASN A 84 -9.23 3.60 -3.40
C ASN A 84 -10.18 4.10 -2.31
N THR A 85 -9.86 5.17 -1.60
CA THR A 85 -10.78 5.83 -0.66
C THR A 85 -11.28 4.87 0.44
N SER A 86 -10.46 3.90 0.84
CA SER A 86 -10.79 2.89 1.86
C SER A 86 -9.77 2.89 2.99
N THR A 87 -10.23 2.56 4.20
CA THR A 87 -9.35 2.39 5.37
C THR A 87 -9.06 0.90 5.56
N PHE A 88 -7.79 0.55 5.78
CA PHE A 88 -7.35 -0.82 6.03
C PHE A 88 -6.58 -0.92 7.35
N THR A 89 -6.97 -1.87 8.21
CA THR A 89 -6.31 -2.10 9.50
C THR A 89 -5.91 -3.56 9.65
N ASN A 90 -4.65 -3.83 10.00
CA ASN A 90 -4.15 -5.19 10.20
C ASN A 90 -4.36 -6.08 8.96
N CYS A 91 -4.01 -5.56 7.78
CA CYS A 91 -4.20 -6.26 6.50
C CYS A 91 -2.87 -6.65 5.84
N GLY A 92 -2.88 -7.76 5.10
CA GLY A 92 -1.75 -8.27 4.33
C GLY A 92 -1.84 -7.88 2.86
N PHE A 93 -0.76 -7.33 2.31
CA PHE A 93 -0.60 -6.97 0.90
C PHE A 93 0.79 -7.40 0.38
N ASN A 94 1.38 -8.43 0.99
CA ASN A 94 2.72 -8.86 0.63
C ASN A 94 2.74 -9.36 -0.82
N MET A 95 3.73 -8.93 -1.59
CA MET A 95 3.88 -9.32 -3.00
C MET A 95 2.67 -9.00 -3.89
N ILE A 96 1.76 -8.12 -3.44
CA ILE A 96 0.59 -7.68 -4.21
C ILE A 96 1.02 -6.95 -5.49
N LYS A 97 0.19 -7.03 -6.53
CA LYS A 97 0.39 -6.27 -7.77
C LYS A 97 -0.58 -5.08 -7.84
N LEU A 98 -0.06 -3.87 -7.62
CA LEU A 98 -0.77 -2.59 -7.62
C LEU A 98 -0.03 -1.52 -8.46
N ASP A 99 0.75 -1.94 -9.46
CA ASP A 99 1.44 -1.00 -10.35
C ASP A 99 0.44 -0.12 -11.13
N SER A 100 0.74 1.18 -11.18
CA SER A 100 -0.13 2.17 -11.83
C SER A 100 -1.56 2.20 -11.27
N ARG A 101 -1.75 1.94 -9.97
CA ARG A 101 -3.06 1.97 -9.28
C ARG A 101 -3.14 3.06 -8.22
N TYR A 102 -4.35 3.35 -7.79
CA TYR A 102 -4.62 4.16 -6.60
C TYR A 102 -4.49 3.31 -5.34
N VAL A 103 -3.80 3.84 -4.33
CA VAL A 103 -3.66 3.28 -2.98
C VAL A 103 -3.87 4.43 -2.01
N THR A 104 -5.13 4.69 -1.66
CA THR A 104 -5.55 5.96 -1.06
C THR A 104 -6.41 5.79 0.18
N ARG A 105 -6.45 6.86 0.99
CA ARG A 105 -7.11 7.00 2.29
C ARG A 105 -6.28 6.62 3.50
N GLU A 106 -6.38 5.39 4.00
CA GLU A 106 -5.69 5.09 5.25
C GLU A 106 -5.29 3.63 5.38
N PHE A 107 -4.06 3.40 5.82
CA PHE A 107 -3.54 2.07 6.10
C PHE A 107 -2.85 2.07 7.46
N SER A 108 -3.29 1.20 8.36
CA SER A 108 -2.72 1.05 9.69
C SER A 108 -2.31 -0.40 9.93
N ARG A 109 -1.09 -0.63 10.42
CA ARG A 109 -0.56 -1.98 10.74
C ARG A 109 -0.67 -2.94 9.56
N CYS A 110 -0.41 -2.44 8.36
CA CYS A 110 -0.51 -3.22 7.12
C CYS A 110 0.87 -3.64 6.62
N SER A 111 0.94 -4.76 5.93
CA SER A 111 2.19 -5.28 5.36
C SER A 111 2.16 -5.23 3.83
N PHE A 112 3.08 -4.50 3.23
CA PHE A 112 3.29 -4.34 1.79
C PHE A 112 4.64 -4.93 1.35
N ARG A 113 5.17 -5.92 2.07
CA ARG A 113 6.51 -6.45 1.81
C ARG A 113 6.59 -7.02 0.40
N GLY A 114 7.57 -6.57 -0.37
CA GLY A 114 7.74 -6.97 -1.77
C GLY A 114 6.59 -6.57 -2.71
N ALA A 115 5.69 -5.67 -2.29
CA ALA A 115 4.60 -5.18 -3.12
C ALA A 115 5.12 -4.49 -4.39
N LYS A 116 4.37 -4.60 -5.49
CA LYS A 116 4.63 -3.84 -6.72
C LYS A 116 3.71 -2.63 -6.75
N LEU A 117 4.27 -1.47 -6.44
CA LEU A 117 3.61 -0.17 -6.34
C LEU A 117 4.21 0.85 -7.33
N ASN A 118 4.94 0.37 -8.35
CA ASN A 118 5.57 1.26 -9.31
C ASN A 118 4.52 2.05 -10.10
N ASN A 119 4.73 3.36 -10.24
CA ASN A 119 3.74 4.32 -10.78
C ASN A 119 2.41 4.42 -10.00
N ALA A 120 2.31 3.85 -8.80
CA ALA A 120 1.10 3.98 -7.99
C ALA A 120 0.88 5.43 -7.55
N ARG A 121 -0.39 5.80 -7.37
CA ARG A 121 -0.82 7.06 -6.77
C ARG A 121 -1.21 6.80 -5.32
N ILE A 122 -0.42 7.34 -4.41
CA ILE A 122 -0.53 7.12 -2.98
C ILE A 122 -1.03 8.41 -2.33
N SER A 123 -1.99 8.33 -1.41
CA SER A 123 -2.51 9.53 -0.75
C SER A 123 -2.83 9.32 0.73
N GLU A 124 -2.95 10.44 1.42
CA GLU A 124 -3.46 10.58 2.79
C GLU A 124 -2.53 10.02 3.87
N ARG A 125 -2.68 8.75 4.31
CA ARG A 125 -2.00 8.29 5.53
C ARG A 125 -1.62 6.80 5.54
N PHE A 126 -0.41 6.52 6.02
CA PHE A 126 0.11 5.19 6.34
C PHE A 126 0.74 5.23 7.73
N GLU A 127 0.36 4.29 8.59
CA GLU A 127 0.81 4.22 9.98
C GLU A 127 1.18 2.78 10.35
N ASP A 128 2.33 2.59 10.99
CA ASP A 128 2.83 1.28 11.42
C ASP A 128 2.87 0.25 10.26
N CYS A 129 3.17 0.70 9.04
CA CYS A 129 3.16 -0.13 7.85
C CYS A 129 4.56 -0.60 7.46
N ASP A 130 4.65 -1.82 6.92
CA ASP A 130 5.91 -2.40 6.44
C ASP A 130 5.96 -2.50 4.92
N PHE A 131 6.81 -1.70 4.28
CA PHE A 131 7.04 -1.68 2.84
C PHE A 131 8.31 -2.44 2.42
N THR A 132 8.95 -3.20 3.31
CA THR A 132 10.28 -3.79 3.06
C THR A 132 10.37 -4.49 1.70
N GLY A 133 11.39 -4.13 0.91
CA GLY A 133 11.66 -4.70 -0.41
C GLY A 133 10.61 -4.43 -1.48
N SER A 134 9.65 -3.53 -1.22
CA SER A 134 8.64 -3.13 -2.21
C SER A 134 9.26 -2.26 -3.31
N ASN A 135 8.58 -2.23 -4.46
CA ASN A 135 8.94 -1.36 -5.56
C ASN A 135 7.98 -0.18 -5.65
N LEU A 136 8.44 1.00 -5.24
CA LEU A 136 7.73 2.28 -5.29
C LEU A 136 8.31 3.20 -6.38
N SER A 137 9.05 2.64 -7.35
CA SER A 137 9.65 3.45 -8.41
C SER A 137 8.59 4.22 -9.19
N LYS A 138 8.82 5.51 -9.43
CA LYS A 138 7.89 6.41 -10.13
C LYS A 138 6.52 6.55 -9.48
N ALA A 139 6.33 6.08 -8.24
CA ALA A 139 5.11 6.34 -7.50
C ALA A 139 4.98 7.84 -7.20
N ILE A 140 3.74 8.31 -7.08
CA ILE A 140 3.41 9.71 -6.84
C ILE A 140 2.67 9.80 -5.50
N ALA A 141 3.17 10.65 -4.62
CA ALA A 141 2.58 11.00 -3.35
C ALA A 141 2.70 12.53 -3.15
N ASN A 142 1.59 13.19 -2.86
CA ASN A 142 1.57 14.62 -2.54
C ASN A 142 0.86 14.80 -1.21
N ASP A 143 1.51 15.48 -0.25
CA ASP A 143 0.98 15.73 1.10
C ASP A 143 0.49 14.45 1.81
N VAL A 144 1.32 13.41 1.78
CA VAL A 144 1.05 12.12 2.43
C VAL A 144 1.80 12.01 3.74
N SER A 145 1.16 11.43 4.76
CA SER A 145 1.79 11.11 6.04
C SER A 145 2.18 9.63 6.12
N PHE A 146 3.45 9.37 6.35
CA PHE A 146 3.99 8.06 6.70
C PHE A 146 4.51 8.15 8.13
N ILE A 147 3.95 7.34 9.03
CA ILE A 147 4.28 7.38 10.46
C ILE A 147 4.67 5.98 10.91
N ARG A 148 5.85 5.85 11.55
CA ARG A 148 6.41 4.57 12.02
C ARG A 148 6.41 3.49 10.93
N CYS A 149 6.65 3.90 9.69
CA CYS A 149 6.69 3.00 8.54
C CYS A 149 8.12 2.51 8.29
N ARG A 150 8.23 1.25 7.85
CA ARG A 150 9.49 0.65 7.44
C ARG A 150 9.63 0.64 5.93
N PHE A 151 10.68 1.26 5.43
CA PHE A 151 11.02 1.31 4.00
C PHE A 151 12.36 0.62 3.69
N SER A 152 12.72 -0.41 4.47
CA SER A 152 13.97 -1.14 4.24
C SER A 152 14.03 -1.73 2.83
N ASP A 153 15.15 -1.56 2.13
CA ASP A 153 15.39 -2.07 0.77
C ASP A 153 14.33 -1.64 -0.28
N VAL A 154 13.64 -0.52 -0.04
CA VAL A 154 12.62 -0.03 -0.98
C VAL A 154 13.25 0.70 -2.16
N ASN A 155 12.73 0.40 -3.35
CA ASN A 155 13.11 1.13 -4.56
C ASN A 155 12.20 2.36 -4.77
N PHE A 156 12.74 3.56 -4.56
CA PHE A 156 12.08 4.85 -4.80
C PHE A 156 12.57 5.57 -6.07
N ARG A 157 13.28 4.90 -6.97
CA ARG A 157 13.79 5.53 -8.20
C ARG A 157 12.66 6.20 -9.01
N GLY A 158 12.81 7.48 -9.31
CA GLY A 158 11.83 8.27 -10.05
C GLY A 158 10.60 8.69 -9.24
N ALA A 159 10.53 8.36 -7.95
CA ALA A 159 9.36 8.66 -7.13
C ALA A 159 9.21 10.17 -6.91
N MET A 160 7.96 10.66 -6.95
CA MET A 160 7.60 12.06 -6.69
C MET A 160 6.80 12.13 -5.40
N PHE A 161 7.49 12.33 -4.27
CA PHE A 161 6.93 12.34 -2.93
C PHE A 161 7.05 13.75 -2.35
N MET A 162 6.23 14.67 -2.86
CA MET A 162 6.32 16.10 -2.54
C MET A 162 5.47 16.46 -1.33
N TYR A 163 5.97 17.36 -0.48
CA TYR A 163 5.29 17.84 0.73
C TYR A 163 4.86 16.71 1.69
N CYS A 164 5.50 15.54 1.61
CA CYS A 164 5.17 14.39 2.45
C CYS A 164 5.79 14.54 3.84
N ARG A 165 5.19 13.88 4.83
CA ARG A 165 5.71 13.75 6.19
C ARG A 165 6.15 12.32 6.43
N PHE A 166 7.38 12.14 6.87
CA PHE A 166 7.94 10.86 7.30
C PHE A 166 8.34 10.99 8.77
N GLU A 167 7.52 10.44 9.65
CA GLU A 167 7.70 10.56 11.09
C GLU A 167 8.10 9.18 11.63
N GLU A 168 9.23 9.10 12.30
CA GLU A 168 9.75 7.85 12.91
C GLU A 168 9.85 6.68 11.91
N CYS A 169 10.14 7.01 10.65
CA CYS A 169 10.28 6.02 9.57
C CYS A 169 11.73 5.57 9.43
N SER A 170 11.92 4.34 8.96
CA SER A 170 13.25 3.78 8.66
C SER A 170 13.43 3.54 7.17
N PHE A 171 14.62 3.83 6.64
CA PHE A 171 14.94 3.74 5.21
C PHE A 171 16.22 2.95 4.93
N GLU A 172 16.59 2.02 5.80
CA GLU A 172 17.79 1.18 5.63
C GLU A 172 17.83 0.53 4.24
N GLY A 173 18.87 0.80 3.45
CA GLY A 173 19.00 0.24 2.09
C GLY A 173 17.99 0.80 1.07
N ALA A 174 17.12 1.74 1.43
CA ALA A 174 16.20 2.36 0.49
C ALA A 174 16.96 3.24 -0.51
N VAL A 175 16.51 3.22 -1.77
CA VAL A 175 17.21 3.93 -2.86
C VAL A 175 16.31 4.98 -3.50
N PHE A 176 16.69 6.25 -3.34
CA PHE A 176 16.16 7.36 -4.11
C PHE A 176 17.14 7.74 -5.22
N HIS A 177 16.60 8.06 -6.40
CA HIS A 177 17.36 8.54 -7.56
C HIS A 177 16.38 9.06 -8.61
N ASN A 178 16.70 10.13 -9.33
CA ASN A 178 15.86 10.74 -10.37
C ASN A 178 14.43 11.11 -9.90
N GLY A 179 14.24 11.35 -8.61
CA GLY A 179 12.93 11.65 -8.01
C GLY A 179 12.82 13.07 -7.46
N SER A 180 11.75 13.33 -6.72
CA SER A 180 11.59 14.57 -5.96
C SER A 180 11.01 14.29 -4.58
N LEU A 181 11.59 14.94 -3.57
CA LEU A 181 11.10 15.03 -2.19
C LEU A 181 10.80 16.48 -1.81
N ALA A 182 10.63 17.38 -2.79
CA ALA A 182 10.50 18.80 -2.53
C ALA A 182 9.45 19.12 -1.46
N GLY A 183 9.84 19.94 -0.48
CA GLY A 183 9.01 20.35 0.65
C GLY A 183 8.70 19.26 1.70
N SER A 184 9.20 18.04 1.52
CA SER A 184 8.96 16.93 2.45
C SER A 184 9.72 17.09 3.76
N ARG A 185 9.21 16.47 4.83
CA ARG A 185 9.75 16.57 6.17
C ARG A 185 10.01 15.19 6.74
N PHE A 186 11.17 15.03 7.34
CA PHE A 186 11.59 13.83 8.06
C PHE A 186 11.76 14.20 9.54
N THR A 187 11.18 13.41 10.43
CA THR A 187 11.38 13.52 11.88
C THR A 187 11.69 12.16 12.48
N GLY A 188 12.56 12.11 13.47
CA GLY A 188 12.99 10.87 14.14
C GLY A 188 14.49 10.62 14.00
N GLU A 189 14.88 9.34 14.05
CA GLU A 189 16.29 8.92 14.00
C GLU A 189 16.92 9.23 12.64
N THR A 190 18.06 9.92 12.65
CA THR A 190 18.74 10.39 11.44
C THR A 190 19.64 9.34 10.79
N ASP A 191 20.10 8.34 11.55
CA ASP A 191 20.98 7.28 11.05
C ASP A 191 20.26 6.32 10.09
N LEU A 192 18.93 6.43 10.03
CA LEU A 192 18.06 5.62 9.18
C LEU A 192 17.58 6.39 7.94
N LEU A 193 18.18 7.53 7.61
CA LEU A 193 17.85 8.30 6.41
C LEU A 193 18.34 7.58 5.14
N PRO A 194 17.62 7.73 4.02
CA PRO A 194 17.97 7.06 2.78
C PRO A 194 19.15 7.70 2.06
N VAL A 195 19.70 6.96 1.09
CA VAL A 195 20.58 7.55 0.07
C VAL A 195 19.72 8.32 -0.94
N TRP A 196 19.94 9.63 -1.04
CA TRP A 196 19.13 10.53 -1.87
C TRP A 196 19.47 10.48 -3.37
N GLY A 197 20.71 10.15 -3.75
CA GLY A 197 21.15 10.23 -5.15
C GLY A 197 20.99 11.64 -5.73
N ASN A 198 20.59 11.74 -7.00
CA ASN A 198 20.28 13.02 -7.67
C ASN A 198 18.79 13.42 -7.54
N THR A 199 18.17 13.08 -6.41
CA THR A 199 16.79 13.45 -6.10
C THR A 199 16.69 14.94 -5.78
N ILE A 200 15.60 15.58 -6.18
CA ILE A 200 15.33 16.99 -5.85
C ILE A 200 14.92 17.07 -4.37
N LEU A 201 15.64 17.89 -3.60
CA LEU A 201 15.46 18.04 -2.15
C LEU A 201 15.03 19.47 -1.74
N ASP A 202 14.57 20.29 -2.68
CA ASP A 202 14.20 21.68 -2.44
C ASP A 202 13.24 21.84 -1.27
N GLY A 203 13.69 22.51 -0.21
CA GLY A 203 12.87 22.77 0.97
C GLY A 203 12.59 21.54 1.85
N VAL A 204 13.31 20.43 1.63
CA VAL A 204 13.29 19.28 2.54
C VAL A 204 13.77 19.71 3.92
N LYS A 205 13.13 19.16 4.96
CA LYS A 205 13.57 19.34 6.34
C LYS A 205 13.81 18.01 7.04
N VAL A 206 14.82 17.94 7.88
CA VAL A 206 15.12 16.82 8.78
C VAL A 206 15.15 17.36 10.20
N ASN A 207 14.30 16.83 11.09
CA ASN A 207 14.18 17.27 12.49
C ASN A 207 14.03 18.80 12.66
N GLY A 208 13.33 19.43 11.71
CA GLY A 208 13.07 20.88 11.70
C GLY A 208 14.11 21.71 10.95
N GLU A 209 15.31 21.18 10.72
CA GLU A 209 16.39 21.84 9.99
C GLU A 209 16.27 21.61 8.48
N ARG A 210 16.64 22.60 7.66
CA ARG A 210 16.62 22.45 6.20
C ARG A 210 17.77 21.54 5.77
N LEU A 211 17.47 20.53 4.95
CA LEU A 211 18.48 19.72 4.29
C LEU A 211 19.15 20.60 3.22
N ALA A 212 20.46 20.80 3.34
CA ALA A 212 21.24 21.73 2.52
C ALA A 212 21.19 21.42 1.02
#